data_AF-A0A1V5Q4P2-F1
#
_entry.id   AF-A0A1V5Q4P2-F1
#
_cell.length_a   1.000
_cell.length_b   1.000
_cell.length_c   1.000
_cell.angle_alpha   90.00
_cell.angle_beta   90.00
_cell.angle_gamma   90.00
#
_symmetry.space_group_name_H-M   'P 1'
#
loop_
_entity.id
_entity.type
_entity.pdbx_description
1 polymer ?
#
loop_
_entity_poly.entity_id
_entity_poly.type
_entity_poly.pdbx_seq_one_letter_code
_entity_poly.pdbx_strand_id
1 'polypeptide(L)'
;MGLSCLAWAAATLAITAANYTKGPIGLLLTVPPLAVAAALFPERRRNIAGVIAVALASAGLLAPWFLLASARIPEAAERFQREYVYIFEMFKNPLAYTVLLGLVFPWTLWLGAGAVMPLINRERRREPGFLFSWGWLIILLLLFSLSPVKNKRYLVPLLPAAGLLVAHTWRLLQDKMAAARECRWARPLGRIHWGVLMLSSPLAGLFVVLQSRLVAAGVLSQVLVVGIPPLLAMIAAAALLGIAVAGWKMQNKARVHGAAILTALWMLIAATFGYCGYAAAPHEQWPFRNDAERAAVLAPPGRLFHISRFRYPDHEAMPSHEFLIYYRGVIPAITLDDIRARANGGDDILVMTRLAPEDEAVMEQAGFHHTTTIADGRKPDWKLWSRRKAD
;
A
#
# COMPACT_ATOMS: atom_id res chain seq x y z
N MET A 1 -11.68 -7.00 -35.50
CA MET A 1 -12.67 -7.36 -34.47
C MET A 1 -12.12 -8.26 -33.36
N GLY A 2 -11.19 -9.20 -33.62
CA GLY A 2 -10.68 -10.12 -32.57
C GLY A 2 -9.99 -9.44 -31.38
N LEU A 3 -9.11 -8.46 -31.62
CA LEU A 3 -8.35 -7.78 -30.56
C LEU A 3 -9.23 -6.98 -29.58
N SER A 4 -10.38 -6.45 -30.05
CA SER A 4 -11.30 -5.72 -29.18
C SER A 4 -12.07 -6.64 -28.25
N CYS A 5 -12.51 -7.81 -28.71
CA CYS A 5 -13.24 -8.77 -27.87
C CYS A 5 -12.34 -9.31 -26.74
N LEU A 6 -11.08 -9.64 -27.04
CA LEU A 6 -10.12 -10.08 -26.04
C LEU A 6 -9.84 -9.00 -24.98
N ALA A 7 -9.68 -7.74 -25.40
CA ALA A 7 -9.47 -6.64 -24.46
C ALA A 7 -10.67 -6.43 -23.51
N TRP A 8 -11.90 -6.53 -24.03
CA TRP A 8 -13.11 -6.42 -23.21
C TRP A 8 -13.29 -7.60 -22.25
N ALA A 9 -12.99 -8.82 -22.70
CA ALA A 9 -13.01 -10.00 -21.83
C ALA A 9 -11.97 -9.87 -20.71
N ALA A 10 -10.74 -9.46 -21.03
CA ALA A 10 -9.69 -9.23 -20.05
C ALA A 10 -10.08 -8.13 -19.04
N ALA A 11 -10.68 -7.03 -19.51
CA ALA A 11 -11.19 -5.97 -18.63
C ALA A 11 -12.29 -6.48 -17.68
N THR A 12 -13.21 -7.33 -18.18
CA THR A 12 -14.27 -7.95 -17.37
C THR A 12 -13.69 -8.82 -16.27
N LEU A 13 -12.72 -9.68 -16.61
CA LEU A 13 -12.04 -10.53 -15.63
C LEU A 13 -11.26 -9.70 -14.61
N ALA A 14 -10.55 -8.66 -15.05
CA ALA A 14 -9.78 -7.79 -14.17
C ALA A 14 -10.66 -7.02 -13.16
N ILE A 15 -11.79 -6.45 -13.62
CA ILE A 15 -12.74 -5.76 -12.73
C ILE A 15 -13.41 -6.76 -11.79
N THR A 16 -13.78 -7.95 -12.28
CA THR A 16 -14.34 -9.02 -11.45
C THR A 16 -13.36 -9.42 -10.34
N ALA A 17 -12.11 -9.68 -10.68
CA ALA A 17 -11.05 -10.02 -9.71
C ALA A 17 -10.80 -8.89 -8.70
N ALA A 18 -10.80 -7.63 -9.16
CA ALA A 18 -10.66 -6.48 -8.27
C ALA A 18 -11.80 -6.41 -7.23
N ASN A 19 -13.05 -6.65 -7.67
CA ASN A 19 -14.20 -6.65 -6.78
C ASN A 19 -14.27 -7.89 -5.87
N TYR A 20 -13.78 -9.05 -6.30
CA TYR A 20 -13.60 -10.19 -5.38
C TYR A 20 -12.55 -9.90 -4.29
N THR A 21 -11.54 -9.08 -4.59
CA THR A 21 -10.42 -8.82 -3.67
C THR A 21 -10.75 -7.74 -2.62
N LYS A 22 -11.52 -6.71 -3.01
CA LYS A 22 -11.81 -5.54 -2.13
C LYS A 22 -13.27 -5.09 -2.16
N GLY A 23 -14.16 -5.90 -2.71
CA GLY A 23 -15.57 -5.55 -2.89
C GLY A 23 -15.79 -4.44 -3.91
N PRO A 24 -16.95 -3.74 -3.87
CA PRO A 24 -17.40 -2.81 -4.91
C PRO A 24 -16.48 -1.60 -5.11
N ILE A 25 -15.51 -1.37 -4.21
CA ILE A 25 -14.49 -0.33 -4.37
C ILE A 25 -13.67 -0.51 -5.65
N GLY A 26 -13.50 -1.76 -6.13
CA GLY A 26 -12.80 -2.01 -7.39
C GLY A 26 -13.49 -1.31 -8.57
N LEU A 27 -14.82 -1.39 -8.64
CA LEU A 27 -15.61 -0.65 -9.64
C LEU A 27 -15.52 0.86 -9.40
N LEU A 28 -15.68 1.32 -8.15
CA LEU A 28 -15.62 2.74 -7.79
C LEU A 28 -14.29 3.39 -8.19
N LEU A 29 -13.18 2.67 -8.12
CA LEU A 29 -11.85 3.19 -8.52
C LEU A 29 -11.63 3.12 -10.04
N THR A 30 -12.43 2.36 -10.78
CA THR A 30 -12.31 2.20 -12.22
C THR A 30 -13.19 3.19 -12.99
N VAL A 31 -14.36 3.54 -12.46
CA VAL A 31 -15.29 4.47 -13.12
C VAL A 31 -14.69 5.87 -13.35
N PRO A 32 -14.02 6.53 -12.38
CA PRO A 32 -13.46 7.87 -12.56
C PRO A 32 -12.48 7.99 -13.73
N PRO A 33 -11.44 7.13 -13.87
CA PRO A 33 -10.55 7.22 -15.03
C PRO A 33 -11.26 6.91 -16.35
N LEU A 34 -12.26 6.02 -16.37
CA LEU A 34 -13.06 5.78 -17.57
C LEU A 34 -13.90 7.00 -17.97
N ALA A 35 -14.44 7.75 -17.02
CA ALA A 35 -15.13 9.00 -17.29
C ALA A 35 -14.17 10.04 -17.89
N VAL A 36 -12.93 10.15 -17.36
CA VAL A 36 -11.88 11.00 -17.94
C VAL A 36 -11.57 10.57 -19.38
N ALA A 37 -11.45 9.26 -19.65
CA ALA A 37 -11.23 8.77 -21.00
C ALA A 37 -12.40 9.12 -21.95
N ALA A 38 -13.64 8.93 -21.52
CA ALA A 38 -14.82 9.25 -22.35
C ALA A 38 -14.93 10.75 -22.68
N ALA A 39 -14.50 11.61 -21.76
CA ALA A 39 -14.46 13.06 -21.98
C ALA A 39 -13.37 13.48 -22.98
N LEU A 40 -12.18 12.87 -22.90
CA LEU A 40 -11.01 13.24 -23.69
C LEU A 40 -10.95 12.59 -25.09
N PHE A 41 -11.63 11.46 -25.27
CA PHE A 41 -11.61 10.68 -26.52
C PHE A 41 -13.05 10.51 -27.07
N PRO A 42 -13.64 11.56 -27.68
CA PRO A 42 -15.04 11.54 -28.11
C PRO A 42 -15.34 10.45 -29.15
N GLU A 43 -14.39 10.11 -30.01
CA GLU A 43 -14.47 9.01 -30.98
C GLU A 43 -14.60 7.62 -30.33
N ARG A 44 -14.25 7.55 -29.03
CA ARG A 44 -14.35 6.35 -28.20
C ARG A 44 -15.60 6.34 -27.33
N ARG A 45 -16.52 7.31 -27.43
CA ARG A 45 -17.78 7.30 -26.66
C ARG A 45 -18.64 6.07 -26.93
N ARG A 46 -18.56 5.49 -28.13
CA ARG A 46 -19.18 4.17 -28.44
C ARG A 46 -18.68 3.04 -27.53
N ASN A 47 -17.48 3.18 -26.95
CA ASN A 47 -16.94 2.22 -25.99
C ASN A 47 -17.61 2.33 -24.61
N ILE A 48 -18.42 3.36 -24.33
CA ILE A 48 -19.21 3.46 -23.09
C ILE A 48 -20.16 2.27 -22.98
N ALA A 49 -20.80 1.87 -24.09
CA ALA A 49 -21.61 0.65 -24.11
C ALA A 49 -20.78 -0.60 -23.76
N GLY A 50 -19.53 -0.67 -24.24
CA GLY A 50 -18.58 -1.72 -23.86
C GLY A 50 -18.23 -1.68 -22.37
N VAL A 51 -17.98 -0.50 -21.79
CA VAL A 51 -17.74 -0.33 -20.34
C VAL A 51 -18.95 -0.77 -19.52
N ILE A 52 -20.15 -0.39 -19.93
CA ILE A 52 -21.40 -0.82 -19.26
C ILE A 52 -21.53 -2.34 -19.37
N ALA A 53 -21.31 -2.92 -20.55
CA ALA A 53 -21.36 -4.36 -20.75
C ALA A 53 -20.32 -5.10 -19.87
N VAL A 54 -19.10 -4.57 -19.74
CA VAL A 54 -18.08 -5.08 -18.82
C VAL A 54 -18.54 -5.00 -17.36
N ALA A 55 -19.11 -3.88 -16.93
CA ALA A 55 -19.58 -3.70 -15.56
C ALA A 55 -20.74 -4.67 -15.25
N LEU A 56 -21.69 -4.82 -16.17
CA LEU A 56 -22.81 -5.77 -16.04
C LEU A 56 -22.33 -7.22 -16.05
N ALA A 57 -21.43 -7.58 -16.97
CA ALA A 57 -20.83 -8.91 -17.02
C ALA A 57 -20.04 -9.20 -15.73
N SER A 58 -19.27 -8.23 -15.22
CA SER A 58 -18.58 -8.35 -13.95
C SER A 58 -19.56 -8.53 -12.77
N ALA A 59 -20.67 -7.79 -12.74
CA ALA A 59 -21.70 -7.96 -11.73
C ALA A 59 -22.34 -9.35 -11.79
N GLY A 60 -22.62 -9.85 -13.00
CA GLY A 60 -23.11 -11.20 -13.24
C GLY A 60 -22.13 -12.28 -12.76
N LEU A 61 -20.82 -12.07 -12.96
CA LEU A 61 -19.78 -12.99 -12.47
C LEU A 61 -19.59 -12.94 -10.96
N LEU A 62 -19.82 -11.79 -10.32
CA LEU A 62 -19.75 -11.64 -8.86
C LEU A 62 -20.96 -12.24 -8.15
N ALA A 63 -22.14 -12.16 -8.77
CA ALA A 63 -23.42 -12.51 -8.17
C ALA A 63 -23.47 -13.91 -7.52
N PRO A 64 -22.96 -15.00 -8.13
CA PRO A 64 -23.03 -16.33 -7.54
C PRO A 64 -22.44 -16.42 -6.13
N TRP A 65 -21.34 -15.72 -5.87
CA TRP A 65 -20.70 -15.74 -4.56
C TRP A 65 -21.52 -14.98 -3.52
N PHE A 66 -22.00 -13.78 -3.86
CA PHE A 66 -22.83 -12.99 -2.95
C PHE A 66 -24.16 -13.68 -2.65
N LEU A 67 -24.81 -14.29 -3.66
CA LEU A 67 -26.03 -15.07 -3.48
C LEU A 67 -25.79 -16.27 -2.55
N LEU A 68 -24.69 -17.01 -2.74
CA LEU A 68 -24.33 -18.13 -1.87
C LEU A 68 -24.01 -17.69 -0.44
N ALA A 69 -23.28 -16.57 -0.28
CA ALA A 69 -22.94 -16.02 1.02
C ALA A 69 -24.20 -15.58 1.78
N SER A 70 -25.11 -14.85 1.12
CA SER A 70 -26.39 -14.42 1.70
C SER A 70 -27.32 -15.60 2.02
N ALA A 71 -27.32 -16.66 1.21
CA ALA A 71 -28.11 -17.86 1.48
C ALA A 71 -27.60 -18.64 2.71
N ARG A 72 -26.29 -18.62 2.97
CA ARG A 72 -25.66 -19.31 4.12
C ARG A 72 -25.61 -18.46 5.39
N ILE A 73 -25.57 -17.14 5.24
CA ILE A 73 -25.42 -16.19 6.33
C ILE A 73 -26.49 -15.10 6.12
N PRO A 74 -27.67 -15.21 6.76
CA PRO A 74 -28.78 -14.27 6.56
C PRO A 74 -28.40 -12.80 6.80
N GLU A 75 -27.44 -12.54 7.68
CA GLU A 75 -26.92 -11.21 8.03
C GLU A 75 -25.76 -10.73 7.13
N ALA A 76 -25.38 -11.46 6.08
CA ALA A 76 -24.17 -11.17 5.30
C ALA A 76 -24.15 -9.72 4.77
N ALA A 77 -25.26 -9.24 4.24
CA ALA A 77 -25.37 -7.89 3.68
C ALA A 77 -25.13 -6.81 4.75
N GLU A 78 -25.76 -6.96 5.92
CA GLU A 78 -25.57 -6.04 7.04
C GLU A 78 -24.13 -6.07 7.55
N ARG A 79 -23.51 -7.26 7.64
CA ARG A 79 -22.11 -7.41 8.03
C ARG A 79 -21.16 -6.73 7.04
N PHE A 80 -21.38 -6.89 5.74
CA PHE A 80 -20.59 -6.18 4.72
C PHE A 80 -20.78 -4.67 4.82
N GLN A 81 -22.02 -4.18 4.92
CA GLN A 81 -22.30 -2.75 5.06
C GLN A 81 -21.60 -2.17 6.30
N ARG A 82 -21.71 -2.86 7.42
CA ARG A 82 -21.01 -2.54 8.67
C ARG A 82 -19.51 -2.41 8.43
N GLU A 83 -18.87 -3.42 7.83
CA GLU A 83 -17.45 -3.37 7.49
C GLU A 83 -17.08 -2.14 6.65
N TYR A 84 -17.86 -1.79 5.62
CA TYR A 84 -17.62 -0.59 4.83
C TYR A 84 -17.75 0.70 5.65
N VAL A 85 -18.84 0.86 6.41
CA VAL A 85 -19.09 2.05 7.24
C VAL A 85 -17.97 2.22 8.28
N TYR A 86 -17.52 1.14 8.92
CA TYR A 86 -16.50 1.17 9.97
C TYR A 86 -15.11 1.55 9.48
N ILE A 87 -14.78 1.27 8.21
CA ILE A 87 -13.48 1.64 7.67
C ILE A 87 -13.35 3.18 7.65
N PHE A 88 -14.47 3.94 7.56
CA PHE A 88 -14.53 5.39 7.31
C PHE A 88 -14.00 6.36 8.40
N GLU A 89 -13.71 5.98 9.65
CA GLU A 89 -13.59 7.02 10.72
C GLU A 89 -12.17 7.46 11.16
N MET A 90 -11.07 7.01 10.55
CA MET A 90 -9.77 7.07 11.26
C MET A 90 -8.66 8.05 10.83
N PHE A 91 -8.74 8.90 9.79
CA PHE A 91 -7.61 9.83 9.52
C PHE A 91 -8.00 11.17 8.87
N LYS A 92 -7.79 12.29 9.58
CA LYS A 92 -8.17 13.64 9.10
C LYS A 92 -7.10 14.39 8.30
N ASN A 93 -5.82 13.98 8.30
CA ASN A 93 -4.78 14.78 7.61
C ASN A 93 -4.90 14.69 6.07
N PRO A 94 -5.20 15.79 5.34
CA PRO A 94 -5.27 15.77 3.88
C PRO A 94 -3.92 15.50 3.21
N LEU A 95 -2.80 15.70 3.91
CA LEU A 95 -1.44 15.46 3.43
C LEU A 95 -0.96 14.03 3.64
N ALA A 96 -1.80 13.11 4.12
CA ALA A 96 -1.40 11.72 4.39
C ALA A 96 -0.85 10.99 3.15
N TYR A 97 -1.24 11.42 1.95
CA TYR A 97 -0.80 10.84 0.68
C TYR A 97 0.47 11.48 0.09
N THR A 98 1.12 12.40 0.81
CA THR A 98 2.49 12.86 0.45
C THR A 98 3.49 11.70 0.40
N VAL A 99 3.21 10.59 1.08
CA VAL A 99 3.98 9.34 0.99
C VAL A 99 4.04 8.76 -0.43
N LEU A 100 3.13 9.14 -1.34
CA LEU A 100 3.21 8.82 -2.76
C LEU A 100 4.55 9.27 -3.36
N LEU A 101 5.09 10.40 -2.90
CA LEU A 101 6.37 10.92 -3.38
C LEU A 101 7.54 9.97 -3.03
N GLY A 102 7.49 9.32 -1.87
CA GLY A 102 8.45 8.28 -1.50
C GLY A 102 8.22 6.98 -2.27
N LEU A 103 6.96 6.62 -2.51
CA LEU A 103 6.60 5.39 -3.24
C LEU A 103 7.03 5.42 -4.72
N VAL A 104 7.00 6.61 -5.33
CA VAL A 104 7.38 6.82 -6.74
C VAL A 104 8.85 7.22 -6.89
N PHE A 105 9.62 7.33 -5.80
CA PHE A 105 11.06 7.55 -5.87
C PHE A 105 11.73 6.44 -6.70
N PRO A 106 12.68 6.74 -7.62
CA PRO A 106 13.35 8.03 -7.87
C PRO A 106 12.62 8.99 -8.82
N TRP A 107 11.42 8.67 -9.28
CA TRP A 107 10.70 9.41 -10.31
C TRP A 107 9.92 10.61 -9.78
N THR A 108 10.01 10.91 -8.49
CA THR A 108 9.28 11.95 -7.78
C THR A 108 9.34 13.32 -8.46
N LEU A 109 10.54 13.74 -8.91
CA LEU A 109 10.73 15.01 -9.59
C LEU A 109 10.01 15.07 -10.94
N TRP A 110 10.04 13.95 -11.69
CA TRP A 110 9.37 13.84 -12.97
C TRP A 110 7.85 13.76 -12.82
N LEU A 111 7.37 13.10 -11.76
CA LEU A 111 5.96 13.08 -11.40
C LEU A 111 5.47 14.50 -11.07
N GLY A 112 6.21 15.24 -10.24
CA GLY A 112 5.89 16.63 -9.90
C GLY A 112 5.89 17.54 -11.13
N ALA A 113 6.88 17.41 -12.01
CA ALA A 113 6.92 18.13 -13.28
C ALA A 113 5.71 17.78 -14.17
N GLY A 114 5.34 16.50 -14.27
CA GLY A 114 4.16 16.04 -15.00
C GLY A 114 2.85 16.57 -14.41
N ALA A 115 2.73 16.62 -13.09
CA ALA A 115 1.54 17.12 -12.40
C ALA A 115 1.30 18.62 -12.64
N VAL A 116 2.37 19.42 -12.70
CA VAL A 116 2.31 20.88 -12.94
C VAL A 116 2.31 21.22 -14.45
N MET A 117 2.70 20.29 -15.32
CA MET A 117 2.83 20.50 -16.76
C MET A 117 1.58 21.09 -17.44
N PRO A 118 0.33 20.68 -17.14
CA PRO A 118 -0.83 21.30 -17.76
C PRO A 118 -0.91 22.79 -17.40
N LEU A 119 -0.44 23.21 -16.23
CA LEU A 119 -0.50 24.62 -15.82
C LEU A 119 0.48 25.49 -16.62
N ILE A 120 1.68 24.95 -16.91
CA ILE A 120 2.78 25.72 -17.52
C ILE A 120 2.94 25.52 -19.04
N ASN A 121 2.38 24.46 -19.64
CA ASN A 121 2.58 24.14 -21.05
C ASN A 121 1.24 23.96 -21.80
N ARG A 122 0.89 24.96 -22.62
CA ARG A 122 -0.35 24.98 -23.41
C ARG A 122 -0.42 23.87 -24.47
N GLU A 123 0.70 23.42 -25.02
CA GLU A 123 0.72 22.34 -26.03
C GLU A 123 0.24 21.02 -25.42
N ARG A 124 0.68 20.71 -24.19
CA ARG A 124 0.30 19.48 -23.49
C ARG A 124 -1.14 19.47 -23.00
N ARG A 125 -1.75 20.65 -22.78
CA ARG A 125 -3.20 20.76 -22.54
C ARG A 125 -4.05 20.25 -23.71
N ARG A 126 -3.47 20.00 -24.88
CA ARG A 126 -4.17 19.50 -26.07
C ARG A 126 -3.90 18.03 -26.35
N GLU A 127 -2.99 17.37 -25.63
CA GLU A 127 -2.66 15.97 -25.87
C GLU A 127 -3.55 15.06 -25.01
N PRO A 128 -4.49 14.30 -25.62
CA PRO A 128 -5.47 13.53 -24.85
C PRO A 128 -4.85 12.44 -23.97
N GLY A 129 -3.79 11.78 -24.43
CA GLY A 129 -3.10 10.72 -23.67
C GLY A 129 -2.44 11.24 -22.38
N PHE A 130 -1.82 12.42 -22.47
CA PHE A 130 -1.25 13.09 -21.31
C PHE A 130 -2.34 13.51 -20.32
N LEU A 131 -3.40 14.17 -20.82
CA LEU A 131 -4.54 14.59 -19.99
C LEU A 131 -5.27 13.42 -19.34
N PHE A 132 -5.34 12.26 -20.02
CA PHE A 132 -5.93 11.05 -19.44
C PHE A 132 -5.10 10.56 -18.25
N SER A 133 -3.78 10.43 -18.42
CA SER A 133 -2.87 10.01 -17.35
C SER A 133 -2.90 10.98 -16.16
N TRP A 134 -2.92 12.28 -16.45
CA TRP A 134 -3.04 13.33 -15.45
C TRP A 134 -4.39 13.29 -14.72
N GLY A 135 -5.50 13.24 -15.47
CA GLY A 135 -6.85 13.20 -14.91
C GLY A 135 -7.10 11.95 -14.08
N TRP A 136 -6.61 10.77 -14.53
CA TRP A 136 -6.64 9.53 -13.76
C TRP A 136 -5.90 9.70 -12.42
N LEU A 137 -4.67 10.22 -12.43
CA LEU A 137 -3.90 10.43 -11.21
C LEU A 137 -4.62 11.40 -10.25
N ILE A 138 -5.05 12.56 -10.73
CA ILE A 138 -5.65 13.61 -9.91
C ILE A 138 -7.00 13.17 -9.34
N ILE A 139 -7.87 12.55 -10.14
CA ILE A 139 -9.21 12.15 -9.66
C ILE A 139 -9.12 11.09 -8.57
N LEU A 140 -8.22 10.10 -8.71
CA LEU A 140 -8.02 9.08 -7.67
C LEU A 140 -7.34 9.66 -6.43
N LEU A 141 -6.36 10.55 -6.62
CA LEU A 141 -5.71 11.23 -5.49
C LEU A 141 -6.72 12.06 -4.69
N LEU A 142 -7.62 12.78 -5.36
CA LEU A 142 -8.70 13.52 -4.71
C LEU A 142 -9.68 12.58 -4.01
N LEU A 143 -10.14 11.51 -4.68
CA LEU A 143 -11.04 10.53 -4.09
C LEU A 143 -10.45 9.92 -2.81
N PHE A 144 -9.17 9.53 -2.82
CA PHE A 144 -8.52 9.01 -1.62
C PHE A 144 -8.27 10.08 -0.57
N SER A 145 -7.90 11.30 -0.96
CA SER A 145 -7.65 12.41 -0.02
C SER A 145 -8.90 12.87 0.70
N LEU A 146 -10.04 12.85 0.02
CA LEU A 146 -11.36 13.14 0.57
C LEU A 146 -11.96 11.96 1.34
N SER A 147 -11.49 10.73 1.07
CA SER A 147 -11.89 9.57 1.88
C SER A 147 -11.44 9.79 3.33
N PRO A 148 -12.35 9.60 4.31
CA PRO A 148 -11.99 9.71 5.70
C PRO A 148 -11.13 8.52 6.17
N VAL A 149 -10.96 7.50 5.31
CA VAL A 149 -10.01 6.39 5.47
C VAL A 149 -8.75 6.67 4.72
N LYS A 150 -7.64 6.71 5.45
CA LYS A 150 -6.32 6.85 4.85
C LYS A 150 -5.47 5.65 5.20
N ASN A 151 -5.24 4.80 4.21
CA ASN A 151 -4.29 3.70 4.30
C ASN A 151 -3.26 3.85 3.18
N LYS A 152 -1.97 3.72 3.50
CA LYS A 152 -0.87 3.84 2.53
C LYS A 152 -1.04 2.88 1.35
N ARG A 153 -1.65 1.71 1.57
CA ARG A 153 -1.94 0.72 0.51
C ARG A 153 -2.92 1.20 -0.55
N TYR A 154 -3.72 2.22 -0.26
CA TYR A 154 -4.65 2.81 -1.23
C TYR A 154 -3.96 3.64 -2.32
N LEU A 155 -2.65 3.89 -2.19
CA LEU A 155 -1.88 4.54 -3.25
C LEU A 155 -1.48 3.61 -4.38
N VAL A 156 -1.51 2.29 -4.18
CA VAL A 156 -1.07 1.32 -5.20
C VAL A 156 -1.82 1.48 -6.53
N PRO A 157 -3.17 1.66 -6.54
CA PRO A 157 -3.91 1.93 -7.77
C PRO A 157 -3.52 3.22 -8.52
N LEU A 158 -2.81 4.17 -7.89
CA LEU A 158 -2.33 5.40 -8.56
C LEU A 158 -1.06 5.17 -9.36
N LEU A 159 -0.29 4.11 -9.05
CA LEU A 159 1.03 3.89 -9.63
C LEU A 159 1.02 3.75 -11.16
N PRO A 160 0.05 3.06 -11.80
CA PRO A 160 -0.03 3.04 -13.26
C PRO A 160 -0.19 4.44 -13.87
N ALA A 161 -1.08 5.27 -13.31
CA ALA A 161 -1.29 6.64 -13.77
C ALA A 161 -0.05 7.52 -13.58
N ALA A 162 0.61 7.38 -12.42
CA ALA A 162 1.86 8.08 -12.13
C ALA A 162 2.98 7.66 -13.11
N GLY A 163 3.10 6.37 -13.41
CA GLY A 163 4.07 5.85 -14.37
C GLY A 163 3.84 6.37 -15.79
N LEU A 164 2.58 6.37 -16.26
CA LEU A 164 2.23 6.95 -17.56
C LEU A 164 2.54 8.46 -17.61
N LEU A 165 2.22 9.20 -16.55
CA LEU A 165 2.48 10.63 -16.48
C LEU A 165 3.98 10.96 -16.51
N VAL A 166 4.79 10.18 -15.78
CA VAL A 166 6.26 10.25 -15.83
C VAL A 166 6.76 9.95 -17.24
N ALA A 167 6.27 8.88 -17.88
CA ALA A 167 6.66 8.49 -19.24
C ALA A 167 6.36 9.60 -20.27
N HIS A 168 5.17 10.22 -20.21
CA HIS A 168 4.83 11.36 -21.07
C HIS A 168 5.75 12.56 -20.84
N THR A 169 6.16 12.80 -19.59
CA THR A 169 7.05 13.92 -19.24
C THR A 169 8.46 13.68 -19.79
N TRP A 170 8.96 12.45 -19.73
CA TRP A 170 10.23 12.05 -20.34
C TRP A 170 10.19 12.13 -21.87
N ARG A 171 9.10 11.66 -22.51
CA ARG A 171 8.91 11.79 -23.96
C ARG A 171 8.93 13.25 -24.41
N LEU A 172 8.26 14.15 -23.67
CA LEU A 172 8.30 15.58 -23.97
C LEU A 172 9.72 16.15 -23.94
N LEU A 173 10.51 15.74 -22.96
CA LEU A 173 11.89 16.18 -22.85
C LEU A 173 12.69 15.76 -24.09
N GLN A 174 12.53 14.50 -24.51
CA GLN A 174 13.15 13.99 -25.70
C GLN A 174 12.73 14.77 -26.96
N ASP A 175 11.43 14.96 -27.18
CA ASP A 175 10.91 15.68 -28.34
C ASP A 175 11.52 17.09 -28.44
N LYS A 176 11.60 17.80 -27.31
CA LYS A 176 12.18 19.16 -27.26
C LYS A 176 13.69 19.17 -27.48
N MET A 177 14.42 18.21 -26.91
CA MET A 177 15.86 18.10 -27.12
C MET A 177 16.20 17.73 -28.55
N ALA A 178 15.45 16.81 -29.17
CA ALA A 178 15.61 16.42 -30.57
C ALA A 178 15.34 17.58 -31.54
N ALA A 179 14.36 18.43 -31.22
CA ALA A 179 14.05 19.63 -31.99
C ALA A 179 15.02 20.81 -31.75
N ALA A 180 16.11 20.61 -31.00
CA ALA A 180 17.03 21.67 -30.54
C ALA A 180 16.32 22.85 -29.85
N ARG A 181 15.11 22.64 -29.31
CA ARG A 181 14.34 23.66 -28.60
C ARG A 181 14.75 23.67 -27.14
N GLU A 182 15.17 24.84 -26.65
CA GLU A 182 15.55 24.96 -25.25
C GLU A 182 14.34 24.80 -24.32
N CYS A 183 14.33 23.72 -23.55
CA CYS A 183 13.39 23.55 -22.45
C CYS A 183 14.05 24.05 -21.16
N ARG A 184 13.92 25.35 -20.88
CA ARG A 184 14.61 26.05 -19.76
C ARG A 184 14.50 25.32 -18.41
N TRP A 185 13.35 24.72 -18.12
CA TRP A 185 13.11 23.99 -16.86
C TRP A 185 13.69 22.56 -16.85
N ALA A 186 13.94 21.95 -18.00
CA ALA A 186 14.29 20.53 -18.04
C ALA A 186 15.76 20.25 -17.74
N ARG A 187 16.66 21.16 -18.15
CA ARG A 187 18.09 21.10 -17.78
C ARG A 187 18.28 21.14 -16.26
N PRO A 188 17.76 22.12 -15.51
CA PRO A 188 17.91 22.14 -14.06
C PRO A 188 17.21 20.95 -13.40
N LEU A 189 16.02 20.54 -13.85
CA LEU A 189 15.34 19.37 -13.29
C LEU A 189 16.16 18.08 -13.46
N GLY A 190 16.74 17.86 -14.64
CA GLY A 190 17.63 16.74 -14.89
C GLY A 190 18.89 16.77 -14.01
N ARG A 191 19.50 17.95 -13.82
CA ARG A 191 20.65 18.12 -12.91
C ARG A 191 20.29 17.79 -11.46
N ILE A 192 19.13 18.27 -10.99
CA ILE A 192 18.65 17.99 -9.63
C ILE A 192 18.38 16.49 -9.48
N HIS A 193 17.68 15.87 -10.43
CA HIS A 193 17.40 14.42 -10.42
C HIS A 193 18.68 13.60 -10.30
N TRP A 194 19.64 13.81 -11.20
CA TRP A 194 20.89 13.06 -11.17
C TRP A 194 21.75 13.41 -9.95
N GLY A 195 21.74 14.65 -9.48
CA GLY A 195 22.41 15.06 -8.25
C GLY A 195 21.86 14.35 -7.01
N VAL A 196 20.53 14.22 -6.90
CA VAL A 196 19.87 13.47 -5.83
C VAL A 196 20.24 11.98 -5.90
N LEU A 197 20.30 11.37 -7.09
CA LEU A 197 20.73 9.98 -7.25
C LEU A 197 22.20 9.78 -6.90
N MET A 198 23.09 10.68 -7.34
CA MET A 198 24.51 10.64 -6.99
C MET A 198 24.75 10.81 -5.50
N LEU A 199 23.95 11.66 -4.82
CA LEU A 199 24.07 11.87 -3.38
C LEU A 199 23.49 10.70 -2.58
N SER A 200 22.31 10.21 -2.96
CA SER A 200 21.64 9.10 -2.27
C SER A 200 22.39 7.77 -2.39
N SER A 201 23.11 7.55 -3.50
CA SER A 201 23.89 6.32 -3.74
C SER A 201 24.92 6.03 -2.62
N PRO A 202 25.92 6.91 -2.34
CA PRO A 202 26.85 6.72 -1.24
C PRO A 202 26.20 6.83 0.13
N LEU A 203 25.19 7.69 0.31
CA LEU A 203 24.48 7.81 1.59
C LEU A 203 23.76 6.52 1.98
N ALA A 204 23.19 5.79 1.03
CA ALA A 204 22.54 4.50 1.29
C ALA A 204 23.55 3.46 1.80
N GLY A 205 24.71 3.34 1.15
CA GLY A 205 25.78 2.44 1.63
C GLY A 205 26.32 2.86 2.99
N LEU A 206 26.61 4.15 3.16
CA LEU A 206 27.12 4.70 4.41
C LEU A 206 26.13 4.52 5.57
N PHE A 207 24.83 4.68 5.31
CA PHE A 207 23.77 4.44 6.29
C PHE A 207 23.82 3.01 6.82
N VAL A 208 23.96 2.00 5.94
CA VAL A 208 24.06 0.59 6.35
C VAL A 208 25.30 0.33 7.20
N VAL A 209 26.42 1.00 6.91
CA VAL A 209 27.68 0.88 7.68
C VAL A 209 27.57 1.57 9.04
N LEU A 210 26.93 2.74 9.11
CA LEU A 210 26.93 3.61 10.30
C LEU A 210 25.73 3.41 11.21
N GLN A 211 24.64 2.77 10.79
CA GLN A 211 23.41 2.64 11.58
C GLN A 211 23.64 2.09 12.99
N SER A 212 24.55 1.14 13.21
CA SER A 212 24.85 0.63 14.56
C SER A 212 25.47 1.70 15.47
N ARG A 213 26.30 2.58 14.90
CA ARG A 213 26.84 3.74 15.63
C ARG A 213 25.76 4.79 15.89
N LEU A 214 24.83 4.98 14.94
CA LEU A 214 23.68 5.86 15.14
C LEU A 214 22.75 5.36 16.25
N VAL A 215 22.59 4.04 16.39
CA VAL A 215 21.86 3.43 17.53
C VAL A 215 22.62 3.64 18.83
N ALA A 216 23.92 3.37 18.86
CA ALA A 216 24.75 3.60 20.06
C ALA A 216 24.76 5.08 20.51
N ALA A 217 24.63 6.01 19.56
CA ALA A 217 24.53 7.44 19.83
C ALA A 217 23.10 7.90 20.19
N GLY A 218 22.11 7.01 20.24
CA GLY A 218 20.70 7.33 20.52
C GLY A 218 19.97 8.07 19.40
N VAL A 219 20.57 8.17 18.20
CA VAL A 219 19.94 8.82 17.02
C VAL A 219 18.88 7.91 16.40
N LEU A 220 19.14 6.60 16.38
CA LEU A 220 18.18 5.58 15.97
C LEU A 220 17.79 4.75 17.19
N SER A 221 16.51 4.38 17.31
CA SER A 221 16.07 3.43 18.33
C SER A 221 16.56 2.01 18.06
N GLN A 222 16.76 1.67 16.78
CA GLN A 222 17.20 0.35 16.35
C GLN A 222 17.84 0.38 14.96
N VAL A 223 18.58 -0.68 14.63
CA VAL A 223 19.14 -0.92 13.30
C VAL A 223 17.99 -1.14 12.31
N LEU A 224 17.95 -0.42 11.19
CA LEU A 224 16.82 -0.49 10.25
C LEU A 224 17.05 -1.46 9.09
N VAL A 225 18.31 -1.75 8.76
CA VAL A 225 18.70 -2.62 7.64
C VAL A 225 19.62 -3.70 8.19
N VAL A 226 19.16 -4.94 8.23
CA VAL A 226 19.94 -6.06 8.76
C VAL A 226 20.20 -7.09 7.68
N GLY A 227 21.20 -7.95 7.89
CA GLY A 227 21.53 -9.04 6.98
C GLY A 227 22.26 -8.62 5.71
N ILE A 228 22.55 -7.33 5.54
CA ILE A 228 23.39 -6.83 4.44
C ILE A 228 24.82 -6.62 4.96
N PRO A 229 25.82 -7.39 4.48
CA PRO A 229 27.20 -7.15 4.84
C PRO A 229 27.64 -5.72 4.46
N PRO A 230 28.38 -5.00 5.33
CA PRO A 230 28.85 -3.64 5.04
C PRO A 230 29.59 -3.51 3.71
N LEU A 231 30.43 -4.49 3.36
CA LEU A 231 31.14 -4.54 2.07
C LEU A 231 30.16 -4.59 0.88
N LEU A 232 29.14 -5.43 0.95
CA LEU A 232 28.14 -5.56 -0.11
C LEU A 232 27.33 -4.26 -0.27
N ALA A 233 26.99 -3.60 0.84
CA ALA A 233 26.33 -2.29 0.81
C ALA A 233 27.19 -1.21 0.14
N MET A 234 28.50 -1.21 0.39
CA MET A 234 29.44 -0.27 -0.27
C MET A 234 29.63 -0.58 -1.75
N ILE A 235 29.69 -1.85 -2.16
CA ILE A 235 29.72 -2.25 -3.56
C ILE A 235 28.44 -1.78 -4.28
N ALA A 236 27.28 -1.98 -3.65
CA ALA A 236 26.00 -1.52 -4.18
C ALA A 236 25.96 0.00 -4.34
N ALA A 237 26.42 0.74 -3.33
CA ALA A 237 26.51 2.18 -3.38
C ALA A 237 27.42 2.68 -4.52
N ALA A 238 28.56 2.04 -4.74
CA ALA A 238 29.45 2.34 -5.86
C ALA A 238 28.79 2.03 -7.22
N ALA A 239 28.10 0.91 -7.34
CA ALA A 239 27.36 0.55 -8.55
C ALA A 239 26.23 1.54 -8.86
N LEU A 240 25.43 1.90 -7.85
CA LEU A 240 24.37 2.91 -7.95
C LEU A 240 24.93 4.28 -8.36
N LEU A 241 26.07 4.69 -7.78
CA LEU A 241 26.75 5.93 -8.17
C LEU A 241 27.24 5.88 -9.62
N GLY A 242 27.83 4.77 -10.05
CA GLY A 242 28.26 4.55 -11.44
C GLY A 242 27.10 4.67 -12.43
N ILE A 243 25.95 4.07 -12.11
CA ILE A 243 24.72 4.17 -12.91
C ILE A 243 24.21 5.62 -12.95
N ALA A 244 24.22 6.32 -11.81
CA ALA A 244 23.80 7.73 -11.74
C ALA A 244 24.70 8.64 -12.59
N VAL A 245 26.02 8.45 -12.55
CA VAL A 245 26.98 9.19 -13.39
C VAL A 245 26.80 8.88 -14.87
N ALA A 246 26.60 7.61 -15.23
CA ALA A 246 26.31 7.22 -16.61
C ALA A 246 25.00 7.86 -17.11
N GLY A 247 23.96 7.84 -16.28
CA GLY A 247 22.66 8.43 -16.58
C GLY A 247 22.72 9.94 -16.80
N TRP A 248 23.46 10.65 -15.95
CA TRP A 248 23.74 12.08 -16.14
C TRP A 248 24.47 12.37 -17.46
N LYS A 249 25.50 11.58 -17.79
CA LYS A 249 26.21 11.71 -19.07
C LYS A 249 25.28 11.47 -20.27
N MET A 250 24.42 10.45 -20.20
CA MET A 250 23.44 10.18 -21.26
C MET A 250 22.44 11.33 -21.41
N GLN A 251 21.94 11.87 -20.29
CA GLN A 251 21.03 13.01 -20.29
C GLN A 251 21.67 14.25 -20.92
N ASN A 252 22.93 14.56 -20.59
CA ASN A 252 23.66 15.69 -21.18
C ASN A 252 23.92 15.52 -22.68
N LYS A 253 24.07 14.27 -23.15
CA LYS A 253 24.19 13.92 -24.57
C LYS A 253 22.83 13.83 -25.29
N ALA A 254 21.74 14.32 -24.68
CA ALA A 254 20.38 14.22 -25.22
C ALA A 254 19.87 12.80 -25.46
N ARG A 255 20.49 11.77 -24.85
CA ARG A 255 20.07 10.37 -24.94
C ARG A 255 19.05 10.05 -23.84
N VAL A 256 17.90 10.69 -23.92
CA VAL A 256 16.84 10.68 -22.89
C VAL A 256 16.33 9.26 -22.59
N HIS A 257 16.14 8.40 -23.58
CA HIS A 257 15.75 7.00 -23.32
C HIS A 257 16.79 6.23 -22.51
N GLY A 258 18.07 6.39 -22.81
CA GLY A 258 19.13 5.72 -22.06
C GLY A 258 19.22 6.22 -20.62
N ALA A 259 19.03 7.52 -20.41
CA ALA A 259 18.92 8.11 -19.07
C ALA A 259 17.71 7.56 -18.28
N ALA A 260 16.57 7.32 -18.94
CA ALA A 260 15.41 6.68 -18.31
C ALA A 260 15.70 5.22 -17.94
N ILE A 261 16.30 4.43 -18.85
CA ILE A 261 16.68 3.04 -18.58
C ILE A 261 17.65 2.96 -17.41
N LEU A 262 18.65 3.84 -17.35
CA LEU A 262 19.59 3.88 -16.23
C LEU A 262 18.93 4.28 -14.91
N THR A 263 17.93 5.17 -14.92
CA THR A 263 17.13 5.47 -13.72
C THR A 263 16.33 4.24 -13.26
N ALA A 264 15.75 3.47 -14.20
CA ALA A 264 15.04 2.23 -13.88
C ALA A 264 15.98 1.15 -13.32
N LEU A 265 17.18 0.99 -13.91
CA LEU A 265 18.21 0.08 -13.41
C LEU A 265 18.69 0.47 -12.00
N TRP A 266 18.91 1.77 -11.78
CA TRP A 266 19.24 2.31 -10.46
C TRP A 266 18.17 1.93 -9.43
N MET A 267 16.89 2.15 -9.74
CA MET A 267 15.77 1.81 -8.85
C MET A 267 15.68 0.31 -8.59
N LEU A 268 15.88 -0.53 -9.62
CA LEU A 268 15.83 -1.99 -9.47
C LEU A 268 16.88 -2.48 -8.47
N ILE A 269 18.12 -1.99 -8.57
CA ILE A 269 19.19 -2.34 -7.63
C ILE A 269 18.87 -1.80 -6.24
N ALA A 270 18.51 -0.52 -6.12
CA ALA A 270 18.19 0.09 -4.83
C ALA A 270 17.02 -0.63 -4.11
N ALA A 271 15.96 -0.96 -4.84
CA ALA A 271 14.81 -1.69 -4.33
C ALA A 271 15.16 -3.13 -3.93
N THR A 272 16.02 -3.81 -4.69
CA THR A 272 16.51 -5.15 -4.34
C THR A 272 17.26 -5.11 -3.02
N PHE A 273 18.17 -4.14 -2.84
CA PHE A 273 18.91 -3.97 -1.58
C PHE A 273 17.97 -3.63 -0.42
N GLY A 274 17.04 -2.70 -0.61
CA GLY A 274 16.04 -2.37 0.41
C GLY A 274 15.18 -3.57 0.79
N TYR A 275 14.75 -4.37 -0.18
CA TYR A 275 13.93 -5.56 0.04
C TYR A 275 14.72 -6.67 0.73
N CYS A 276 15.97 -6.92 0.34
CA CYS A 276 16.84 -7.88 1.03
C CYS A 276 17.06 -7.48 2.49
N GLY A 277 17.32 -6.19 2.74
CA GLY A 277 17.46 -5.66 4.10
C GLY A 277 16.19 -5.79 4.94
N TYR A 278 15.03 -5.54 4.32
CA TYR A 278 13.73 -5.73 4.95
C TYR A 278 13.44 -7.22 5.25
N ALA A 279 13.75 -8.11 4.31
CA ALA A 279 13.51 -9.54 4.43
C ALA A 279 14.44 -10.22 5.44
N ALA A 280 15.67 -9.72 5.59
CA ALA A 280 16.66 -10.21 6.54
C ALA A 280 16.65 -9.49 7.90
N ALA A 281 15.81 -8.46 8.06
CA ALA A 281 15.54 -7.84 9.35
C ALA A 281 15.12 -8.92 10.36
N PRO A 282 15.83 -9.06 11.50
CA PRO A 282 15.47 -10.00 12.54
C PRO A 282 14.00 -9.84 12.89
N HIS A 283 13.35 -10.98 13.02
CA HIS A 283 12.05 -11.17 13.63
C HIS A 283 11.73 -10.17 14.76
N GLU A 284 12.71 -9.91 15.65
CA GLU A 284 12.61 -8.96 16.78
C GLU A 284 12.35 -7.49 16.39
N GLN A 285 12.68 -7.07 15.16
CA GLN A 285 12.44 -5.70 14.67
C GLN A 285 11.01 -5.44 14.26
N TRP A 286 10.21 -6.51 14.12
CA TRP A 286 8.79 -6.44 13.84
C TRP A 286 8.05 -7.21 14.93
N PRO A 287 7.94 -6.64 16.15
CA PRO A 287 7.32 -7.32 17.30
C PRO A 287 5.97 -7.96 16.96
N PHE A 288 5.18 -7.30 16.10
CA PHE A 288 3.89 -7.82 15.66
C PHE A 288 3.95 -9.13 14.90
N ARG A 289 4.99 -9.38 14.11
CA ARG A 289 5.15 -10.63 13.38
C ARG A 289 5.48 -11.75 14.35
N ASN A 290 6.44 -11.51 15.25
CA ASN A 290 6.85 -12.49 16.24
C ASN A 290 5.71 -12.85 17.19
N ASP A 291 4.98 -11.86 17.66
CA ASP A 291 3.86 -12.10 18.55
C ASP A 291 2.69 -12.76 17.81
N ALA A 292 2.52 -12.50 16.51
CA ALA A 292 1.55 -13.24 15.68
C ALA A 292 1.95 -14.71 15.47
N GLU A 293 3.21 -14.97 15.12
CA GLU A 293 3.73 -16.34 14.96
C GLU A 293 3.70 -17.09 16.30
N ARG A 294 4.04 -16.41 17.41
CA ARG A 294 3.93 -16.95 18.78
C ARG A 294 2.47 -17.24 19.14
N ALA A 295 1.55 -16.31 18.86
CA ALA A 295 0.12 -16.51 19.08
C ALA A 295 -0.42 -17.69 18.25
N ALA A 296 0.07 -17.88 17.03
CA ALA A 296 -0.30 -19.04 16.19
C ALA A 296 0.18 -20.38 16.76
N VAL A 297 1.37 -20.39 17.38
CA VAL A 297 1.89 -21.57 18.09
C VAL A 297 1.11 -21.83 19.38
N LEU A 298 0.79 -20.78 20.14
CA LEU A 298 0.07 -20.89 21.43
C LEU A 298 -1.42 -21.25 21.24
N ALA A 299 -2.06 -20.71 20.21
CA ALA A 299 -3.47 -20.97 19.90
C ALA A 299 -3.64 -21.37 18.44
N PRO A 300 -3.76 -22.69 18.17
CA PRO A 300 -4.20 -23.19 16.89
C PRO A 300 -5.51 -22.49 16.43
N PRO A 301 -5.78 -22.42 15.12
CA PRO A 301 -6.97 -21.77 14.58
C PRO A 301 -8.26 -22.23 15.30
N GLY A 302 -9.07 -21.26 15.73
CA GLY A 302 -10.33 -21.50 16.44
C GLY A 302 -10.25 -21.49 17.97
N ARG A 303 -9.05 -21.34 18.56
CA ARG A 303 -8.87 -21.18 20.01
C ARG A 303 -8.52 -19.76 20.46
N LEU A 304 -8.08 -18.91 19.54
CA LEU A 304 -7.79 -17.51 19.82
C LEU A 304 -8.99 -16.64 19.45
N PHE A 305 -9.46 -15.84 20.41
CA PHE A 305 -10.50 -14.86 20.21
C PHE A 305 -9.98 -13.47 20.55
N HIS A 306 -10.60 -12.44 20.01
CA HIS A 306 -10.39 -11.09 20.50
C HIS A 306 -11.70 -10.55 21.06
N ILE A 307 -11.63 -9.83 22.17
CA ILE A 307 -12.82 -9.12 22.66
C ILE A 307 -13.09 -7.97 21.69
N SER A 308 -14.32 -7.86 21.23
CA SER A 308 -14.73 -6.77 20.36
C SER A 308 -15.78 -5.92 21.03
N ARG A 309 -15.38 -4.71 21.44
CA ARG A 309 -16.31 -3.64 21.75
C ARG A 309 -16.65 -2.92 20.45
N PHE A 310 -17.68 -3.39 19.74
CA PHE A 310 -18.29 -2.59 18.65
C PHE A 310 -19.17 -1.47 19.24
N ARG A 311 -18.70 -0.77 20.28
CA ARG A 311 -19.40 0.39 20.85
C ARG A 311 -18.60 1.64 20.53
N TYR A 312 -19.22 2.54 19.78
CA TYR A 312 -18.70 3.89 19.54
C TYR A 312 -18.51 4.61 20.88
N PRO A 313 -17.40 5.36 21.11
CA PRO A 313 -16.30 5.67 20.21
C PRO A 313 -15.07 4.74 20.36
N ASP A 314 -15.11 3.79 21.30
CA ASP A 314 -13.99 2.91 21.64
C ASP A 314 -13.92 1.73 20.68
N HIS A 315 -13.49 2.06 19.45
CA HIS A 315 -13.26 1.08 18.40
C HIS A 315 -11.98 0.28 18.71
N GLU A 316 -12.08 -0.70 19.59
CA GLU A 316 -11.04 -1.72 19.74
C GLU A 316 -11.01 -2.57 18.48
N ALA A 317 -10.26 -2.04 17.52
CA ALA A 317 -10.09 -2.59 16.20
C ALA A 317 -9.51 -3.99 16.32
N MET A 318 -10.12 -4.92 15.59
CA MET A 318 -9.55 -6.20 15.17
C MET A 318 -8.02 -6.12 15.06
N PRO A 319 -7.28 -7.19 15.45
CA PRO A 319 -5.84 -7.25 15.27
C PRO A 319 -5.42 -6.73 13.89
N SER A 320 -4.28 -6.04 13.82
CA SER A 320 -3.81 -5.46 12.56
C SER A 320 -3.80 -6.49 11.42
N HIS A 321 -3.96 -6.05 10.18
CA HIS A 321 -3.98 -6.99 9.06
C HIS A 321 -2.64 -7.70 8.93
N GLU A 322 -1.56 -7.00 9.26
CA GLU A 322 -0.21 -7.51 9.33
C GLU A 322 -0.12 -8.66 10.35
N PHE A 323 -0.67 -8.46 11.55
CA PHE A 323 -0.74 -9.52 12.57
C PHE A 323 -1.51 -10.76 12.06
N LEU A 324 -2.68 -10.56 11.45
CA LEU A 324 -3.51 -11.66 10.96
C LEU A 324 -2.84 -12.48 9.83
N ILE A 325 -2.07 -11.83 8.97
CA ILE A 325 -1.29 -12.52 7.91
C ILE A 325 -0.29 -13.49 8.53
N TYR A 326 0.41 -13.08 9.59
CA TYR A 326 1.41 -13.92 10.24
C TYR A 326 0.80 -14.93 11.23
N TYR A 327 -0.37 -14.64 11.80
CA TYR A 327 -1.13 -15.60 12.61
C TYR A 327 -1.66 -16.78 11.77
N ARG A 328 -1.86 -16.59 10.46
CA ARG A 328 -2.34 -17.61 9.50
C ARG A 328 -3.72 -18.18 9.85
N GLY A 329 -4.58 -17.36 10.43
CA GLY A 329 -5.93 -17.76 10.82
C GLY A 329 -6.87 -16.57 10.96
N VAL A 330 -8.15 -16.88 11.20
CA VAL A 330 -9.14 -15.88 11.60
C VAL A 330 -9.19 -15.88 13.12
N ILE A 331 -9.05 -14.71 13.73
CA ILE A 331 -9.27 -14.50 15.16
C ILE A 331 -10.70 -13.96 15.28
N PRO A 332 -11.70 -14.79 15.58
CA PRO A 332 -13.07 -14.33 15.74
C PRO A 332 -13.20 -13.36 16.92
N ALA A 333 -14.14 -12.43 16.78
CA ALA A 333 -14.61 -11.62 17.89
C ALA A 333 -15.39 -12.50 18.88
N ILE A 334 -15.28 -12.20 20.18
CA ILE A 334 -16.07 -12.83 21.24
C ILE A 334 -16.60 -11.78 22.21
N THR A 335 -17.80 -12.00 22.76
CA THR A 335 -18.35 -11.16 23.82
C THR A 335 -17.88 -11.63 25.20
N LEU A 336 -17.94 -10.77 26.21
CA LEU A 336 -17.61 -11.15 27.59
C LEU A 336 -18.53 -12.25 28.13
N ASP A 337 -19.81 -12.22 27.75
CA ASP A 337 -20.78 -13.25 28.18
C ASP A 337 -20.47 -14.60 27.53
N ASP A 338 -20.08 -14.62 26.24
CA ASP A 338 -19.63 -15.84 25.56
C ASP A 338 -18.35 -16.39 26.16
N ILE A 339 -17.41 -15.53 26.57
CA ILE A 339 -16.18 -15.95 27.27
C ILE A 339 -16.55 -16.66 28.57
N ARG A 340 -17.43 -16.07 29.38
CA ARG A 340 -17.90 -16.67 30.65
C ARG A 340 -18.60 -18.01 30.39
N ALA A 341 -19.48 -18.08 29.40
CA ALA A 341 -20.19 -19.31 29.05
C ALA A 341 -19.23 -20.44 28.65
N ARG A 342 -18.25 -20.14 27.78
CA ARG A 342 -17.22 -21.11 27.36
C ARG A 342 -16.29 -21.51 28.49
N ALA A 343 -15.89 -20.56 29.35
CA ALA A 343 -15.07 -20.84 30.51
C ALA A 343 -15.80 -21.77 31.51
N ASN A 344 -17.09 -21.54 31.75
CA ASN A 344 -17.90 -22.43 32.59
C ASN A 344 -18.07 -23.83 31.96
N GLY A 345 -18.06 -23.92 30.62
CA GLY A 345 -18.04 -25.19 29.88
C GLY A 345 -16.71 -25.93 29.92
N GLY A 346 -15.64 -25.34 30.47
CA GLY A 346 -14.31 -25.94 30.51
C GLY A 346 -13.51 -25.81 29.21
N ASP A 347 -13.95 -24.95 28.27
CA ASP A 347 -13.20 -24.72 27.03
C ASP A 347 -11.84 -24.06 27.31
N ASP A 348 -10.82 -24.57 26.64
CA ASP A 348 -9.47 -24.01 26.64
C ASP A 348 -9.34 -22.96 25.51
N ILE A 349 -9.72 -21.73 25.81
CA ILE A 349 -9.65 -20.59 24.89
C ILE A 349 -8.59 -19.58 25.33
N LEU A 350 -7.98 -18.91 24.35
CA LEU A 350 -7.15 -17.74 24.54
C LEU A 350 -7.89 -16.50 24.09
N VAL A 351 -7.74 -15.41 24.85
CA VAL A 351 -8.45 -14.16 24.59
C VAL A 351 -7.46 -13.00 24.51
N MET A 352 -7.52 -12.26 23.41
CA MET A 352 -6.81 -11.00 23.24
C MET A 352 -7.71 -9.82 23.61
N THR A 353 -7.17 -8.89 24.38
CA THR A 353 -7.88 -7.67 24.80
C THR A 353 -6.95 -6.45 24.81
N ARG A 354 -7.49 -5.26 24.50
CA ARG A 354 -6.84 -3.96 24.72
C ARG A 354 -7.55 -3.15 25.82
N LEU A 355 -8.36 -3.83 26.62
CA LEU A 355 -9.51 -3.26 27.29
C LEU A 355 -9.14 -2.37 28.47
N ALA A 356 -10.14 -1.59 28.88
CA ALA A 356 -10.16 -0.87 30.13
C ALA A 356 -10.12 -1.85 31.33
N PRO A 357 -9.64 -1.40 32.52
CA PRO A 357 -9.48 -2.25 33.72
C PRO A 357 -10.72 -3.05 34.13
N GLU A 358 -11.91 -2.57 33.78
CA GLU A 358 -13.19 -3.25 34.05
C GLU A 358 -13.33 -4.62 33.38
N ASP A 359 -12.82 -4.79 32.15
CA ASP A 359 -12.90 -6.08 31.47
C ASP A 359 -11.81 -7.03 31.94
N GLU A 360 -10.66 -6.49 32.33
CA GLU A 360 -9.60 -7.28 32.99
C GLU A 360 -10.16 -7.90 34.27
N ALA A 361 -10.92 -7.15 35.06
CA ALA A 361 -11.61 -7.67 36.23
C ALA A 361 -12.64 -8.76 35.85
N VAL A 362 -13.36 -8.62 34.73
CA VAL A 362 -14.28 -9.67 34.24
C VAL A 362 -13.52 -10.94 33.83
N MET A 363 -12.37 -10.80 33.17
CA MET A 363 -11.51 -11.90 32.76
C MET A 363 -10.94 -12.64 33.99
N GLU A 364 -10.45 -11.90 34.98
CA GLU A 364 -9.95 -12.45 36.25
C GLU A 364 -11.04 -13.18 37.03
N GLN A 365 -12.25 -12.62 37.10
CA GLN A 365 -13.41 -13.28 37.72
C GLN A 365 -13.81 -14.57 36.98
N ALA A 366 -13.63 -14.62 35.66
CA ALA A 366 -13.82 -15.83 34.85
C ALA A 366 -12.64 -16.83 34.95
N GLY A 367 -11.64 -16.54 35.80
CA GLY A 367 -10.49 -17.40 36.06
C GLY A 367 -9.42 -17.36 34.97
N PHE A 368 -9.40 -16.33 34.13
CA PHE A 368 -8.30 -16.07 33.22
C PHE A 368 -7.22 -15.24 33.90
N HIS A 369 -5.96 -15.49 33.53
CA HIS A 369 -4.82 -14.67 33.93
C HIS A 369 -4.08 -14.15 32.70
N HIS A 370 -3.51 -12.96 32.86
CA HIS A 370 -2.63 -12.37 31.86
C HIS A 370 -1.40 -13.25 31.66
N THR A 371 -1.18 -13.68 30.43
CA THR A 371 -0.08 -14.57 30.05
C THR A 371 1.08 -13.75 29.47
N THR A 372 0.79 -12.92 28.47
CA THR A 372 1.80 -12.12 27.80
C THR A 372 1.18 -10.94 27.06
N THR A 373 2.01 -9.97 26.70
CA THR A 373 1.62 -8.85 25.86
C THR A 373 1.98 -9.18 24.40
N ILE A 374 1.05 -8.93 23.49
CA ILE A 374 1.16 -9.12 22.05
C ILE A 374 1.15 -7.75 21.38
N ALA A 375 2.25 -7.36 20.76
CA ALA A 375 2.25 -6.23 19.84
C ALA A 375 1.51 -6.64 18.55
N ASP A 376 0.63 -5.79 18.02
CA ASP A 376 0.10 -5.96 16.65
C ASP A 376 0.56 -4.82 15.72
N GLY A 377 1.44 -3.94 16.21
CA GLY A 377 1.88 -2.72 15.51
C GLY A 377 1.04 -1.47 15.82
N ARG A 378 -0.02 -1.59 16.61
CA ARG A 378 -0.78 -0.47 17.19
C ARG A 378 -0.58 -0.43 18.70
N LYS A 379 -0.72 0.76 19.29
CA LYS A 379 -0.68 0.97 20.75
C LYS A 379 -2.09 1.35 21.27
N PRO A 380 -2.48 0.90 22.48
CA PRO A 380 -1.74 -0.01 23.36
C PRO A 380 -1.58 -1.42 22.76
N ASP A 381 -0.60 -2.18 23.23
CA ASP A 381 -0.45 -3.58 22.82
C ASP A 381 -1.61 -4.43 23.35
N TRP A 382 -1.86 -5.59 22.75
CA TRP A 382 -2.85 -6.53 23.24
C TRP A 382 -2.32 -7.28 24.46
N LYS A 383 -3.18 -7.52 25.45
CA LYS A 383 -2.96 -8.49 26.51
C LYS A 383 -3.54 -9.83 26.08
N LEU A 384 -2.76 -10.89 26.17
CA LEU A 384 -3.19 -12.27 25.95
C LEU A 384 -3.55 -12.90 27.29
N TRP A 385 -4.73 -13.51 27.37
CA TRP A 385 -5.28 -14.13 28.56
C TRP A 385 -5.52 -15.62 28.34
N SER A 386 -5.23 -16.42 29.37
CA SER A 386 -5.40 -17.88 29.39
C SER A 386 -5.93 -18.32 30.75
N ARG A 387 -6.66 -19.44 30.81
CA ARG A 387 -7.01 -20.11 32.08
C ARG A 387 -5.98 -21.13 32.54
N ARG A 388 -5.12 -21.61 31.63
CA ARG A 388 -4.01 -22.52 31.98
C ARG A 388 -2.84 -21.68 32.49
N LYS A 389 -2.38 -21.95 33.71
CA LYS A 389 -1.10 -21.39 34.17
C LYS A 389 -0.04 -21.85 33.17
N ALA A 390 0.77 -20.91 32.69
CA ALA A 390 1.91 -21.26 31.86
C ALA A 390 2.88 -22.01 32.77
N ASP A 391 3.00 -23.32 32.57
CA ASP A 391 3.99 -24.17 33.24
C ASP A 391 5.39 -23.91 32.67
#